data_AF-A0A6V7IWR2-F1
#
_entry.id   AF-A0A6V7IWR2-F1
#
_cell.length_a   1.000
_cell.length_b   1.000
_cell.length_c   1.000
_cell.angle_alpha   90.00
_cell.angle_beta   90.00
_cell.angle_gamma   90.00
#
_symmetry.space_group_name_H-M   'P 1'
#
loop_
_entity.id
_entity.type
_entity.pdbx_description
1 polymer ?
#
loop_
_entity_poly.entity_id
_entity_poly.type
_entity_poly.pdbx_seq_one_letter_code
_entity_poly.pdbx_strand_id
1 'polypeptide(L)'
;LGTLGAGNHYAEIQVVDEIYDKPAASKMGIEEKGQVCVMIHSGSRGFGHQVATDALVQMEKAMKRDNIETNDRQLACAHINSQEGQDYLKSMAAAANFAWVNRSSMTFLSRQ
;
A
#
# COMPACT_ATOMS: atom_id res chain seq x y z
N LEU A 1 -9.47 4.33 10.53
CA LEU A 1 -8.01 4.45 10.70
C LEU A 1 -7.61 3.60 11.90
N GLY A 2 -6.47 2.93 11.86
CA GLY A 2 -6.05 1.96 12.88
C GLY A 2 -6.79 0.62 12.82
N THR A 3 -7.28 0.22 11.64
CA THR A 3 -8.04 -1.03 11.49
C THR A 3 -7.45 -1.93 10.41
N LEU A 4 -7.64 -3.25 10.58
CA LEU A 4 -7.16 -4.26 9.64
C LEU A 4 -7.81 -4.14 8.26
N GLY A 5 -9.14 -4.30 8.23
CA GLY A 5 -9.89 -4.46 7.01
C GLY A 5 -10.39 -5.87 6.76
N ALA A 6 -10.75 -6.12 5.49
CA ALA A 6 -11.16 -7.42 4.98
C ALA A 6 -10.32 -7.81 3.76
N GLY A 7 -10.54 -9.00 3.21
CA GLY A 7 -9.71 -9.58 2.14
C GLY A 7 -8.43 -10.15 2.72
N ASN A 8 -7.31 -9.99 2.02
CA ASN A 8 -6.01 -10.51 2.45
C ASN A 8 -5.32 -9.64 3.53
N HIS A 9 -6.10 -8.97 4.40
CA HIS A 9 -5.56 -8.12 5.47
C HIS A 9 -5.61 -8.84 6.82
N TYR A 10 -4.48 -8.95 7.49
CA TYR A 10 -4.32 -9.72 8.72
C TYR A 10 -3.25 -9.13 9.65
N ALA A 11 -3.33 -9.50 10.93
CA ALA A 11 -2.27 -9.31 11.91
C ALA A 11 -1.96 -10.67 12.52
N GLU A 12 -0.74 -11.15 12.37
CA GLU A 12 -0.34 -12.50 12.75
C GLU A 12 0.80 -12.45 13.77
N ILE A 13 0.71 -13.32 14.78
CA ILE A 13 1.82 -13.66 15.66
C ILE A 13 2.52 -14.86 15.04
N GLN A 14 3.80 -14.70 14.72
CA GLN A 14 4.60 -15.69 14.01
C GLN A 14 5.84 -16.05 14.82
N VAL A 15 6.41 -17.22 14.54
CA VAL A 15 7.65 -17.70 15.16
C VAL A 15 8.68 -17.89 14.06
N VAL A 16 9.90 -17.40 14.27
CA VAL A 16 11.01 -17.59 13.34
C VAL A 16 11.43 -19.06 13.32
N ASP A 17 11.06 -19.80 12.29
CA ASP A 17 11.37 -21.23 12.16
C ASP A 17 12.78 -21.48 11.58
N GLU A 18 13.22 -20.62 10.66
CA GLU A 18 14.51 -20.75 9.99
C GLU A 18 15.18 -19.41 9.70
N ILE A 19 16.51 -19.39 9.78
CA ILE A 19 17.36 -18.24 9.48
C ILE A 19 18.33 -18.66 8.38
N TYR A 20 18.17 -18.09 7.19
CA TYR A 20 18.97 -18.41 6.01
C TYR A 20 20.25 -17.57 5.91
N ASP A 21 20.18 -16.29 6.29
CA ASP A 21 21.31 -15.37 6.33
C ASP A 21 21.39 -14.74 7.73
N LYS A 22 22.32 -15.26 8.53
CA LYS A 22 22.49 -14.82 9.91
C LYS A 22 22.98 -13.36 10.03
N PRO A 23 23.98 -12.89 9.26
CA PRO A 23 24.36 -11.47 9.25
C PRO A 23 23.22 -10.50 8.90
N ALA A 24 22.40 -10.82 7.90
CA ALA A 24 21.29 -9.96 7.50
C ALA A 24 20.14 -9.98 8.53
N ALA A 25 19.79 -11.16 9.05
CA ALA A 25 18.73 -11.33 10.04
C ALA A 25 19.01 -10.52 11.31
N SER A 26 20.24 -10.60 11.85
CA SER A 26 20.63 -9.86 13.05
C SER A 26 20.54 -8.33 12.84
N LYS A 27 20.93 -7.81 11.66
CA LYS A 27 20.73 -6.38 11.32
C LYS A 27 19.27 -5.94 11.27
N MET A 28 18.35 -6.87 11.01
CA MET A 28 16.90 -6.64 11.01
C MET A 28 16.25 -6.88 12.38
N GLY A 29 17.03 -7.27 13.40
CA GLY A 29 16.55 -7.58 14.75
C GLY A 29 15.95 -8.98 14.88
N ILE A 30 16.31 -9.92 13.99
CA ILE A 30 15.96 -11.34 14.07
C ILE A 30 17.23 -12.10 14.47
N GLU A 31 17.31 -12.53 15.73
CA GLU A 31 18.54 -13.04 16.32
C GLU A 31 18.60 -14.58 16.36
N GLU A 32 17.45 -15.24 16.51
CA GLU A 32 17.40 -16.70 16.71
C GLU A 32 16.11 -17.36 16.20
N LYS A 33 16.20 -18.68 15.95
CA LYS A 33 15.02 -19.52 15.73
C LYS A 33 14.20 -19.57 17.01
N GLY A 34 12.88 -19.55 16.90
CA GLY A 34 11.95 -19.47 18.03
C GLY A 34 11.56 -18.03 18.42
N GLN A 35 12.21 -17.00 17.88
CA GLN A 35 11.84 -15.60 18.15
C GLN A 35 10.40 -15.32 17.69
N VAL A 36 9.58 -14.74 18.57
CA VAL A 36 8.21 -14.34 18.26
C VAL A 36 8.21 -12.97 17.57
N CYS A 37 7.47 -12.86 16.47
CA CYS A 37 7.31 -11.65 15.66
C CYS A 37 5.83 -11.35 15.43
N VAL A 38 5.50 -10.08 15.17
CA VAL A 38 4.15 -9.67 14.75
C VAL A 38 4.22 -9.12 13.33
N MET A 39 3.44 -9.70 12.42
CA MET A 39 3.29 -9.22 11.04
C MET A 39 1.95 -8.51 10.89
N ILE A 40 1.96 -7.26 10.42
CA ILE A 40 0.75 -6.49 10.11
C ILE A 40 0.66 -6.29 8.59
N HIS A 41 -0.32 -6.93 7.96
CA HIS A 41 -0.64 -6.76 6.54
C HIS A 41 -1.92 -5.92 6.39
N SER A 42 -1.74 -4.61 6.15
CA SER A 42 -2.85 -3.68 5.90
C SER A 42 -2.44 -2.50 5.01
N GLY A 43 -3.41 -1.88 4.34
CA GLY A 43 -3.23 -0.78 3.39
C GLY A 43 -3.94 0.52 3.79
N SER A 44 -4.24 1.34 2.78
CA SER A 44 -4.91 2.64 2.89
C SER A 44 -6.42 2.56 3.11
N ARG A 45 -6.95 1.36 3.38
CA ARG A 45 -8.39 1.09 3.56
C ARG A 45 -9.22 1.58 2.36
N GLY A 46 -10.47 1.93 2.58
CA GLY A 46 -11.36 2.45 1.53
C GLY A 46 -10.87 3.76 0.90
N PHE A 47 -9.99 4.50 1.59
CA PHE A 47 -9.49 5.79 1.09
C PHE A 47 -8.67 5.62 -0.19
N GLY A 48 -7.68 4.72 -0.21
CA GLY A 48 -6.89 4.49 -1.43
C GLY A 48 -7.69 3.85 -2.56
N HIS A 49 -8.67 2.99 -2.24
CA HIS A 49 -9.58 2.43 -3.23
C HIS A 49 -10.38 3.54 -3.93
N GLN A 50 -10.89 4.50 -3.17
CA GLN A 50 -11.65 5.62 -3.74
C GLN A 50 -10.73 6.55 -4.55
N VAL A 51 -9.53 6.88 -4.06
CA VAL A 51 -8.54 7.67 -4.80
C VAL A 51 -8.23 7.04 -6.18
N ALA A 52 -8.05 5.72 -6.24
CA ALA A 52 -7.81 5.03 -7.50
C ALA A 52 -9.05 5.08 -8.42
N THR A 53 -10.25 4.84 -7.87
CA THR A 53 -11.51 4.90 -8.63
C THR A 53 -11.72 6.27 -9.25
N ASP A 54 -11.51 7.34 -8.48
CA ASP A 54 -11.69 8.72 -8.94
C ASP A 54 -10.66 9.09 -10.01
N ALA A 55 -9.41 8.63 -9.85
CA ALA A 55 -8.34 8.87 -10.81
C ALA A 55 -8.59 8.18 -12.14
N LEU A 56 -9.10 6.94 -12.15
CA LEU A 56 -9.45 6.23 -13.38
C LEU A 56 -10.46 7.02 -14.23
N VAL A 57 -11.47 7.62 -13.59
CA VAL A 57 -12.46 8.46 -14.30
C VAL A 57 -11.82 9.70 -14.94
N GLN A 58 -10.83 10.31 -14.29
CA GLN A 58 -10.11 11.45 -14.86
C GLN A 58 -9.14 11.02 -15.97
N MET A 59 -8.45 9.89 -15.80
CA MET A 59 -7.55 9.32 -16.81
C MET A 59 -8.31 8.95 -18.09
N GLU A 60 -9.51 8.36 -17.99
CA GLU A 60 -10.35 8.08 -19.17
C GLU A 60 -10.69 9.35 -19.97
N LYS A 61 -10.86 10.50 -19.29
CA LYS A 61 -11.08 11.80 -19.96
C LYS A 61 -9.79 12.33 -20.60
N ALA A 62 -8.67 12.22 -19.89
CA ALA A 62 -7.35 12.63 -20.38
C ALA A 62 -6.94 11.84 -21.64
N MET A 63 -7.14 10.51 -21.65
CA MET A 63 -6.86 9.67 -22.81
C MET A 63 -7.64 10.10 -24.04
N LYS A 64 -8.94 10.42 -23.88
CA LYS A 64 -9.77 10.92 -24.98
C LYS A 64 -9.31 12.28 -25.50
N ARG A 65 -8.87 13.18 -24.61
CA ARG A 65 -8.30 14.49 -24.98
C ARG A 65 -6.99 14.33 -25.76
N ASP A 66 -6.14 13.40 -25.31
CA ASP A 66 -4.75 13.25 -25.76
C ASP A 66 -4.61 12.18 -26.87
N ASN A 67 -5.73 11.60 -27.34
CA ASN A 67 -5.80 10.51 -28.33
C ASN A 67 -4.92 9.29 -27.97
N ILE A 68 -4.93 8.92 -26.69
CA ILE A 68 -4.21 7.74 -26.19
C ILE A 68 -5.10 6.51 -26.36
N GLU A 69 -4.71 5.60 -27.26
CA GLU A 69 -5.37 4.31 -27.44
C GLU A 69 -4.60 3.21 -26.70
N THR A 70 -5.33 2.37 -25.96
CA THR A 70 -4.79 1.22 -25.24
C THR A 70 -5.49 -0.05 -25.68
N ASN A 71 -4.76 -1.17 -25.62
CA ASN A 71 -5.31 -2.49 -25.95
C ASN A 71 -6.39 -2.97 -24.96
N ASP A 72 -6.40 -2.40 -23.76
CA ASP A 72 -7.36 -2.69 -22.70
C ASP A 72 -7.76 -1.38 -21.99
N ARG A 73 -9.04 -1.25 -21.67
CA ARG A 73 -9.58 -0.11 -20.91
C ARG A 73 -9.01 -0.03 -19.49
N GLN A 74 -8.61 -1.17 -18.90
CA GLN A 74 -7.98 -1.23 -17.59
C GLN A 74 -6.59 -0.59 -17.57
N LEU A 75 -6.00 -0.31 -18.73
CA LEU A 75 -4.73 0.42 -18.87
C LEU A 75 -4.92 1.95 -18.93
N ALA A 76 -5.99 2.46 -18.28
CA ALA A 76 -6.27 3.89 -18.25
C ALA A 76 -5.08 4.67 -17.68
N CYS A 77 -4.64 5.73 -18.38
CA CYS A 77 -3.44 6.47 -18.03
C CYS A 77 -3.52 7.96 -18.41
N ALA A 78 -2.57 8.73 -17.93
CA ALA A 78 -2.38 10.13 -18.31
C ALA A 78 -0.89 10.45 -18.36
N HIS A 79 -0.50 11.48 -19.12
CA HIS A 79 0.87 11.98 -19.08
C HIS A 79 1.25 12.43 -17.67
N ILE A 80 2.44 12.06 -17.20
CA ILE A 80 2.89 12.34 -15.81
C ILE A 80 2.81 13.84 -15.47
N ASN A 81 3.16 14.71 -16.41
CA ASN A 81 3.17 16.17 -16.21
C ASN A 81 1.84 16.85 -16.53
N SER A 82 0.79 16.11 -16.89
CA SER A 82 -0.56 16.65 -17.05
C SER A 82 -1.17 17.00 -15.69
N GLN A 83 -2.24 17.80 -15.69
CA GLN A 83 -3.00 18.10 -14.48
C GLN A 83 -3.52 16.81 -13.83
N GLU A 84 -4.11 15.90 -14.61
CA GLU A 84 -4.64 14.63 -14.11
C GLU A 84 -3.55 13.72 -13.54
N GLY A 85 -2.39 13.66 -14.21
CA GLY A 85 -1.24 12.89 -13.73
C GLY A 85 -0.69 13.41 -12.40
N GLN A 86 -0.51 14.73 -12.28
CA GLN A 86 -0.04 15.35 -11.05
C GLN A 86 -1.05 15.23 -9.91
N ASP A 87 -2.34 15.39 -10.19
CA ASP A 87 -3.40 15.25 -9.19
C ASP A 87 -3.52 13.82 -8.67
N TYR A 88 -3.38 12.83 -9.56
CA TYR A 88 -3.32 11.43 -9.14
C TYR A 88 -2.10 11.15 -8.27
N LEU A 89 -0.90 11.59 -8.67
CA LEU A 89 0.32 11.36 -7.89
C LEU A 89 0.24 11.95 -6.48
N LYS A 90 -0.31 13.17 -6.35
CA LYS A 90 -0.54 13.81 -5.04
C LYS A 90 -1.55 13.03 -4.19
N SER A 91 -2.68 12.64 -4.80
CA SER A 91 -3.73 11.86 -4.13
C SER A 91 -3.22 10.47 -3.71
N MET A 92 -2.44 9.81 -4.57
CA MET A 92 -1.78 8.54 -4.29
C MET A 92 -0.79 8.66 -3.13
N ALA A 93 0.02 9.72 -3.10
CA ALA A 93 0.93 9.99 -1.98
C ALA A 93 0.16 10.18 -0.66
N ALA A 94 -0.98 10.89 -0.69
CA ALA A 94 -1.86 11.02 0.48
C ALA A 94 -2.42 9.65 0.92
N ALA A 95 -2.83 8.79 -0.01
CA ALA A 95 -3.30 7.44 0.31
C ALA A 95 -2.19 6.55 0.89
N ALA A 96 -0.96 6.66 0.39
CA ALA A 96 0.21 5.97 0.94
C ALA A 96 0.51 6.44 2.37
N ASN A 97 0.47 7.75 2.63
CA ASN A 97 0.62 8.32 3.96
C ASN A 97 -0.46 7.81 4.92
N PHE A 98 -1.71 7.75 4.46
CA PHE A 98 -2.81 7.17 5.24
C PHE A 98 -2.54 5.70 5.59
N ALA A 99 -2.01 4.90 4.65
CA ALA A 99 -1.64 3.51 4.91
C ALA A 99 -0.52 3.39 5.95
N TRP A 100 0.49 4.27 5.91
CA TRP A 100 1.54 4.31 6.93
C TRP A 100 0.98 4.61 8.30
N VAL A 101 0.17 5.67 8.43
CA VAL A 101 -0.44 6.02 9.72
C VAL A 101 -1.34 4.89 10.21
N ASN A 102 -2.09 4.22 9.33
CA ASN A 102 -2.91 3.07 9.68
C ASN A 102 -2.07 1.96 10.32
N ARG A 103 -0.95 1.58 9.68
CA ARG A 103 -0.04 0.56 10.22
C ARG A 103 0.66 1.02 11.50
N SER A 104 1.09 2.27 11.60
CA SER A 104 1.70 2.81 12.81
C SER A 104 0.76 2.79 14.01
N SER A 105 -0.52 3.16 13.81
CA SER A 105 -1.54 3.04 14.85
C SER A 105 -1.74 1.59 15.28
N MET A 106 -1.75 0.64 14.33
CA MET A 106 -1.85 -0.78 14.66
C MET A 106 -0.61 -1.29 15.41
N THR A 107 0.59 -0.87 15.03
CA THR A 107 1.82 -1.20 15.77
C THR A 107 1.76 -0.69 17.21
N PHE A 108 1.22 0.50 17.44
CA PHE A 108 0.97 0.99 18.80
C PHE A 108 0.01 0.06 19.55
N LEU A 109 -1.14 -0.27 18.95
CA LEU A 109 -2.14 -1.15 19.56
C LEU A 109 -1.60 -2.56 19.85
N SER A 110 -0.72 -3.11 19.01
CA SER A 110 -0.10 -4.42 19.21
C SER A 110 0.90 -4.47 20.37
N ARG A 111 1.33 -3.32 20.91
CA ARG A 111 2.27 -3.23 22.04
C ARG A 111 1.59 -3.01 23.39
N GLN A 112 0.28 -2.73 23.39
CA GLN A 112 -0.52 -2.51 24.59
C GLN A 112 -0.96 -3.82 25.22
#